data_AF-A0A6G4ABD4-F1
#
_entry.id   AF-A0A6G4ABD4-F1
#
_cell.length_a   1.000
_cell.length_b   1.000
_cell.length_c   1.000
_cell.angle_alpha   90.00
_cell.angle_beta   90.00
_cell.angle_gamma   90.00
#
_symmetry.space_group_name_H-M   'P 1'
#
loop_
_entity.id
_entity.type
_entity.pdbx_description
1 polymer ?
#
loop_
_entity_poly.entity_id
_entity_poly.type
_entity_poly.pdbx_seq_one_letter_code
_entity_poly.pdbx_strand_id
1 'polypeptide(L)'
;MGRAGPSAARLSAFIFLLGFLLGFLPVTPARADDSARLEATPRRAAEGSYGVLSVSHAPEACGRGGDAFLAPASVRLLWEGVSSGSSGTRDTWPSYRVSGDSFLVGFQYPNVSDGDRGGSHTVVVECRSADGKSWTRAGTTTLDLERLGQDAPSYHFGGGPGIQIGEGAGSEAERRRTIRVENAAHECPGGQVRLDGRALATTLTSEGGLGYVTAEFTVPANTRQGRHQIALDCPRGTLISYPIAVSRTAVPADAAPPAANTSPVFSAIPKPSEVPWGLRSVATTLVVASALILLIGFPADIVNKTIEENRQELEGWFRPWVAWLRRRRARMGALRIGGRTLSALWASPRRQFCWFALAAALLTTLIDPAIGIRGDTMMLFFGLLVAFPVTTLVYAVVVESFARRFSAGVTGALSVLPLGLALAAFCTLLSVVAGFVPGYVFGLIAGYATADGARRRLSDADEGRSVLAGTLCLLAVALLAWVALERTHDGTWLPVRMLDAVLSAVFLLSVQTLVFGLIPLHMMDGRRLLAWSRPAWLGVYAVAVICFVHLLVLNRRDVLRRGTAPAFASTLALFIGFGALSLAFWAYFRYRPPQPAPADPPAPPAPPDPPAVTGSQP
;
A
#
# COMPACT_ATOMS: atom_id res chain seq x y z
N MET A 1 -22.36 -14.21 13.76
CA MET A 1 -21.73 -13.46 12.65
C MET A 1 -20.51 -12.73 13.19
N GLY A 2 -19.31 -13.10 12.74
CA GLY A 2 -18.05 -12.50 13.19
C GLY A 2 -17.84 -11.09 12.63
N ARG A 3 -17.27 -10.20 13.45
CA ARG A 3 -16.84 -8.86 13.00
C ARG A 3 -15.80 -9.02 11.89
N ALA A 4 -16.14 -8.51 10.71
CA ALA A 4 -15.27 -8.47 9.54
C ALA A 4 -14.00 -7.66 9.88
N GLY A 5 -12.81 -8.23 9.61
CA GLY A 5 -11.54 -7.53 9.81
C GLY A 5 -11.40 -6.29 8.92
N PRO A 6 -10.42 -5.40 9.19
CA PRO A 6 -10.21 -4.17 8.44
C PRO A 6 -9.99 -4.40 6.93
N SER A 7 -9.44 -5.56 6.54
CA SER A 7 -9.31 -5.99 5.15
C SER A 7 -10.66 -6.28 4.48
N ALA A 8 -11.63 -6.85 5.21
CA ALA A 8 -12.96 -7.14 4.69
C ALA A 8 -13.81 -5.86 4.54
N ALA A 9 -13.70 -4.91 5.47
CA ALA A 9 -14.33 -3.59 5.32
C ALA A 9 -13.77 -2.81 4.09
N ARG A 10 -12.46 -2.90 3.84
CA ARG A 10 -11.81 -2.34 2.64
C ARG A 10 -12.30 -3.02 1.36
N LEU A 11 -12.39 -4.34 1.37
CA LEU A 11 -12.91 -5.11 0.24
C LEU A 11 -14.37 -4.76 -0.06
N SER A 12 -15.22 -4.61 0.96
CA SER A 12 -16.61 -4.21 0.80
C SER A 12 -16.74 -2.78 0.25
N ALA A 13 -15.98 -1.82 0.75
CA ALA A 13 -15.96 -0.45 0.22
C ALA A 13 -15.46 -0.41 -1.24
N PHE A 14 -14.41 -1.17 -1.55
CA PHE A 14 -13.87 -1.29 -2.90
C PHE A 14 -14.89 -1.92 -3.86
N ILE A 15 -15.54 -3.03 -3.48
CA ILE A 15 -16.56 -3.70 -4.30
C ILE A 15 -17.76 -2.76 -4.55
N PHE A 16 -18.18 -2.01 -3.54
CA PHE A 16 -19.31 -1.07 -3.66
C PHE A 16 -18.97 0.09 -4.63
N LEU A 17 -17.78 0.68 -4.51
CA LEU A 17 -17.30 1.76 -5.39
C LEU A 17 -17.02 1.26 -6.81
N LEU A 18 -16.47 0.06 -6.96
CA LEU A 18 -16.23 -0.58 -8.26
C LEU A 18 -17.56 -0.88 -8.97
N GLY A 19 -18.56 -1.37 -8.24
CA GLY A 19 -19.92 -1.58 -8.76
C GLY A 19 -20.54 -0.28 -9.27
N PHE A 20 -20.44 0.80 -8.49
CA PHE A 20 -20.91 2.12 -8.88
C PHE A 20 -20.17 2.67 -10.12
N LEU A 21 -18.84 2.58 -10.15
CA LEU A 21 -18.00 3.06 -11.27
C LEU A 21 -18.19 2.28 -12.57
N LEU A 22 -18.45 0.97 -12.47
CA LEU A 22 -18.70 0.11 -13.63
C LEU A 22 -20.18 0.09 -14.07
N GLY A 23 -21.05 0.84 -13.38
CA GLY A 23 -22.49 0.90 -13.70
C GLY A 23 -23.28 -0.35 -13.29
N PHE A 24 -22.74 -1.17 -12.39
CA PHE A 24 -23.47 -2.27 -11.76
C PHE A 24 -24.28 -1.73 -10.57
N LEU A 25 -25.58 -1.51 -10.76
CA LEU A 25 -26.51 -1.37 -9.63
C LEU A 25 -26.53 -2.71 -8.87
N PRO A 26 -26.26 -2.73 -7.55
CA PRO A 26 -26.42 -3.95 -6.78
C PRO A 26 -27.92 -4.29 -6.68
N VAL A 27 -28.24 -5.55 -6.96
CA VAL A 27 -29.51 -6.16 -6.56
C VAL A 27 -29.56 -6.12 -5.04
N THR A 28 -30.60 -5.49 -4.49
CA THR A 28 -30.91 -5.48 -3.05
C THR A 28 -30.93 -6.91 -2.52
N PRO A 29 -30.21 -7.25 -1.43
CA PRO A 29 -30.41 -8.54 -0.80
C PRO A 29 -31.80 -8.55 -0.16
N ALA A 30 -32.52 -9.64 -0.43
CA ALA A 30 -33.84 -9.90 0.07
C ALA A 30 -33.86 -9.92 1.62
N ARG A 31 -34.96 -9.40 2.15
CA ARG A 31 -35.41 -9.50 3.53
C ARG A 31 -35.48 -10.98 3.92
N ALA A 32 -34.71 -11.39 4.93
CA ALA A 32 -34.83 -12.70 5.56
C ALA A 32 -35.19 -12.47 7.03
N ASP A 33 -36.48 -12.63 7.31
CA ASP A 33 -37.02 -12.85 8.65
C ASP A 33 -37.08 -14.36 8.92
N ASP A 34 -36.93 -14.67 10.22
CA ASP A 34 -37.22 -15.90 10.95
C ASP A 34 -36.32 -17.16 10.93
N SER A 35 -35.88 -17.45 12.17
CA SER A 35 -35.78 -18.75 12.84
C SER A 35 -34.53 -19.64 12.66
N ALA A 36 -33.68 -19.65 13.71
CA ALA A 36 -33.30 -20.88 14.43
C ALA A 36 -32.48 -20.53 15.70
N ARG A 37 -33.11 -20.71 16.87
CA ARG A 37 -32.42 -20.85 18.16
C ARG A 37 -31.56 -22.10 18.11
N LEU A 38 -30.26 -21.96 18.33
CA LEU A 38 -29.37 -23.04 18.74
C LEU A 38 -28.75 -22.62 20.08
N GLU A 39 -29.41 -23.03 21.16
CA GLU A 39 -28.80 -23.11 22.49
C GLU A 39 -27.76 -24.24 22.44
N ALA A 40 -26.48 -23.87 22.44
CA ALA A 40 -25.40 -24.79 22.77
C ALA A 40 -25.10 -24.63 24.27
N THR A 41 -25.68 -25.53 25.06
CA THR A 41 -25.31 -25.75 26.47
C THR A 41 -23.86 -26.24 26.54
N PRO A 42 -22.98 -25.63 27.37
CA PRO A 42 -21.65 -26.18 27.58
C PRO A 42 -21.74 -27.46 28.42
N ARG A 43 -21.22 -28.57 27.87
CA ARG A 43 -20.93 -29.79 28.63
C ARG A 43 -19.98 -29.42 29.78
N ARG A 44 -20.30 -29.88 31.00
CA ARG A 44 -19.51 -29.74 32.23
C ARG A 44 -18.02 -30.02 31.97
N ALA A 45 -17.21 -28.97 31.96
CA ALA A 45 -15.77 -29.07 32.15
C ALA A 45 -15.49 -29.27 33.65
N ALA A 46 -14.54 -30.13 33.97
CA ALA A 46 -14.13 -30.42 35.34
C ALA A 46 -13.66 -29.15 36.07
N GLU A 47 -13.93 -29.10 37.39
CA GLU A 47 -13.47 -28.08 38.33
C GLU A 47 -11.94 -27.93 38.25
N GLY A 48 -11.49 -26.85 37.63
CA GLY A 48 -10.08 -26.46 37.59
C GLY A 48 -10.00 -24.97 37.27
N SER A 49 -9.06 -24.26 37.88
CA SER A 49 -8.85 -22.84 37.61
C SER A 49 -8.14 -22.67 36.26
N TYR A 50 -8.69 -21.83 35.39
CA TYR A 50 -8.12 -21.53 34.06
C TYR A 50 -7.53 -20.13 34.04
N GLY A 51 -6.34 -19.98 33.45
CA GLY A 51 -5.73 -18.68 33.14
C GLY A 51 -5.60 -18.49 31.63
N VAL A 52 -5.83 -17.28 31.13
CA VAL A 52 -5.61 -16.93 29.73
C VAL A 52 -4.58 -15.81 29.64
N LEU A 53 -3.53 -16.05 28.87
CA LEU A 53 -2.42 -15.14 28.63
C LEU A 53 -2.44 -14.72 27.16
N SER A 54 -2.86 -13.50 26.84
CA SER A 54 -2.64 -12.96 25.49
C SER A 54 -1.16 -12.55 25.33
N VAL A 55 -0.57 -12.54 24.13
CA VAL A 55 0.80 -12.07 23.86
C VAL A 55 0.78 -11.43 22.49
N SER A 56 0.80 -10.10 22.41
CA SER A 56 0.81 -9.36 21.14
C SER A 56 2.23 -9.02 20.68
N HIS A 57 2.46 -8.88 19.36
CA HIS A 57 3.77 -8.67 18.71
C HIS A 57 4.78 -9.81 18.89
N ALA A 58 4.29 -10.99 19.22
CA ALA A 58 5.12 -12.16 19.42
C ALA A 58 6.04 -12.59 18.25
N PRO A 59 5.74 -12.27 16.97
CA PRO A 59 6.68 -12.51 15.87
C PRO A 59 8.01 -11.74 15.99
N GLU A 60 8.02 -10.59 16.67
CA GLU A 60 9.23 -9.78 16.89
C GLU A 60 10.02 -10.28 18.10
N ALA A 61 9.33 -10.72 19.16
CA ALA A 61 9.95 -11.24 20.38
C ALA A 61 10.55 -12.65 20.20
N CYS A 62 9.95 -13.50 19.38
CA CYS A 62 10.47 -14.84 19.08
C CYS A 62 11.51 -14.87 17.94
N GLY A 63 11.80 -13.73 17.30
CA GLY A 63 12.70 -13.62 16.15
C GLY A 63 12.10 -14.18 14.84
N ARG A 64 12.30 -13.48 13.72
CA ARG A 64 11.94 -14.00 12.37
C ARG A 64 13.08 -14.89 11.84
N GLY A 65 12.84 -16.20 11.75
CA GLY A 65 13.63 -17.10 10.92
C GLY A 65 12.88 -17.41 9.62
N GLY A 66 13.38 -16.92 8.48
CA GLY A 66 13.02 -17.29 7.09
C GLY A 66 11.57 -17.65 6.76
N ASP A 67 10.88 -16.75 6.03
CA ASP A 67 9.68 -16.91 5.19
C ASP A 67 8.44 -17.68 5.69
N ALA A 68 8.41 -18.15 6.94
CA ALA A 68 7.19 -18.56 7.62
C ALA A 68 7.16 -17.97 9.03
N PHE A 69 5.96 -17.64 9.54
CA PHE A 69 5.81 -17.44 10.97
C PHE A 69 6.38 -18.69 11.66
N LEU A 70 7.37 -18.51 12.54
CA LEU A 70 7.61 -19.49 13.59
C LEU A 70 6.31 -19.52 14.40
N ALA A 71 5.37 -20.40 14.04
CA ALA A 71 4.41 -20.87 15.02
C ALA A 71 5.27 -21.27 16.22
N PRO A 72 5.06 -20.71 17.43
CA PRO A 72 5.84 -21.12 18.58
C PRO A 72 5.59 -22.61 18.75
N ALA A 73 6.57 -23.43 18.33
CA ALA A 73 6.42 -24.89 18.29
C ALA A 73 6.23 -25.47 19.70
N SER A 74 6.46 -24.65 20.72
CA SER A 74 6.20 -24.95 22.13
C SER A 74 6.39 -23.66 22.91
N VAL A 75 5.38 -23.26 23.70
CA VAL A 75 5.54 -22.28 24.79
C VAL A 75 5.71 -23.09 26.06
N ARG A 76 6.85 -22.97 26.73
CA ARG A 76 7.06 -23.57 28.04
C ARG A 76 6.91 -22.49 29.10
N LEU A 77 6.09 -22.77 30.11
CA LEU A 77 5.94 -21.93 31.30
C LEU A 77 6.92 -22.48 32.35
N LEU A 78 7.94 -21.70 32.69
CA LEU A 78 8.81 -22.01 33.82
C LEU A 78 8.19 -21.42 35.09
N TRP A 79 8.27 -22.16 36.19
CA TRP A 79 7.82 -21.75 37.52
C TRP A 79 9.04 -21.69 38.44
N GLU A 80 9.34 -20.50 38.94
CA GLU A 80 10.36 -20.29 39.99
C GLU A 80 9.65 -19.84 41.26
N GLY A 81 9.58 -20.71 42.26
CA GLY A 81 8.99 -20.42 43.58
C GLY A 81 9.99 -19.75 44.51
N VAL A 82 9.57 -18.70 45.22
CA VAL A 82 10.44 -17.86 46.05
C VAL A 82 10.69 -18.42 47.47
N SER A 83 9.94 -19.44 47.93
CA SER A 83 9.98 -19.85 49.35
C SER A 83 10.27 -21.34 49.65
N SER A 84 10.32 -22.25 48.68
CA SER A 84 10.48 -23.70 48.97
C SER A 84 11.59 -24.44 48.21
N GLY A 85 12.43 -23.75 47.41
CA GLY A 85 13.57 -24.39 46.74
C GLY A 85 13.19 -25.44 45.67
N SER A 86 11.91 -25.58 45.33
CA SER A 86 11.44 -26.46 44.25
C SER A 86 11.38 -25.69 42.92
N SER A 87 12.47 -25.72 42.16
CA SER A 87 12.41 -25.38 40.72
C SER A 87 11.89 -26.60 39.96
N GLY A 88 10.71 -26.49 39.33
CA GLY A 88 10.12 -27.57 38.56
C GLY A 88 9.73 -27.11 37.15
N THR A 89 10.36 -27.67 36.13
CA THR A 89 9.86 -27.61 34.75
C THR A 89 8.69 -28.58 34.61
N ARG A 90 7.46 -28.09 34.60
CA ARG A 90 6.29 -28.88 34.16
C ARG A 90 5.92 -28.49 32.74
N ASP A 91 6.09 -29.44 31.82
CA ASP A 91 5.61 -29.33 30.44
C ASP A 91 4.09 -29.49 30.39
N THR A 92 3.35 -28.49 30.83
CA THR A 92 1.94 -28.39 30.45
C THR A 92 1.88 -27.79 29.04
N TRP A 93 1.14 -28.44 28.14
CA TRP A 93 0.94 -27.94 26.78
C TRP A 93 -0.26 -26.99 26.80
N PRO A 94 -0.07 -25.65 26.83
CA PRO A 94 -1.19 -24.74 26.77
C PRO A 94 -1.88 -24.86 25.42
N SER A 95 -3.21 -24.81 25.43
CA SER A 95 -3.94 -24.59 24.19
C SER A 95 -3.73 -23.14 23.79
N TYR A 96 -3.20 -22.91 22.58
CA TYR A 96 -3.02 -21.55 22.08
C TYR A 96 -3.84 -21.30 20.83
N ARG A 97 -4.29 -20.06 20.66
CA ARG A 97 -4.97 -19.58 19.46
C ARG A 97 -4.28 -18.32 18.97
N VAL A 98 -3.84 -18.35 17.71
CA VAL A 98 -3.30 -17.16 17.04
C VAL A 98 -4.46 -16.32 16.53
N SER A 99 -4.47 -15.02 16.83
CA SER A 99 -5.44 -14.06 16.29
C SER A 99 -4.73 -12.77 15.90
N GLY A 100 -4.55 -12.54 14.59
CA GLY A 100 -3.75 -11.43 14.07
C GLY A 100 -2.30 -11.51 14.54
N ASP A 101 -1.77 -10.40 15.08
CA ASP A 101 -0.40 -10.29 15.60
C ASP A 101 -0.25 -10.74 17.07
N SER A 102 -1.22 -11.50 17.58
CA SER A 102 -1.25 -11.94 18.99
C SER A 102 -1.46 -13.44 19.16
N PHE A 103 -0.81 -14.01 20.18
CA PHE A 103 -1.02 -15.37 20.67
C PHE A 103 -1.88 -15.32 21.94
N LEU A 104 -3.01 -16.00 21.96
CA LEU A 104 -3.70 -16.34 23.20
C LEU A 104 -3.20 -17.70 23.67
N VAL A 105 -2.55 -17.75 24.82
CA VAL A 105 -2.04 -18.95 25.48
C VAL A 105 -2.93 -19.22 26.69
N GLY A 106 -3.85 -20.18 26.54
CA GLY A 106 -4.69 -20.66 27.64
C GLY A 106 -3.98 -21.79 28.36
N PHE A 107 -3.81 -21.67 29.67
CA PHE A 107 -3.20 -22.70 30.49
C PHE A 107 -4.14 -23.07 31.65
N GLN A 108 -4.18 -24.36 31.94
CA GLN A 108 -4.99 -24.91 33.01
C GLN A 108 -4.07 -25.22 34.20
N TYR A 109 -4.49 -24.82 35.38
CA TYR A 109 -3.81 -25.19 36.62
C TYR A 109 -4.37 -26.53 37.10
N PRO A 110 -3.59 -27.63 37.06
CA PRO A 110 -3.99 -28.84 37.76
C PRO A 110 -3.85 -28.60 39.26
N ASN A 111 -4.95 -28.71 40.02
CA ASN A 111 -5.06 -28.73 41.48
C ASN A 111 -3.81 -28.24 42.23
N VAL A 112 -3.68 -26.91 42.34
CA VAL A 112 -2.70 -26.26 43.20
C VAL A 112 -3.00 -26.70 44.63
N SER A 113 -2.06 -27.40 45.27
CA SER A 113 -2.21 -27.80 46.66
C SER A 113 -2.33 -26.56 47.54
N ASP A 114 -3.06 -26.60 48.66
CA ASP A 114 -3.26 -25.41 49.51
C ASP A 114 -1.94 -24.77 49.98
N GLY A 115 -0.82 -25.50 49.96
CA GLY A 115 0.52 -24.98 50.26
C GLY A 115 1.17 -24.14 49.16
N ASP A 116 0.72 -24.24 47.90
CA ASP A 116 1.30 -23.51 46.75
C ASP A 116 0.57 -22.19 46.43
N ARG A 117 -0.52 -21.90 47.15
CA ARG A 117 -1.35 -20.69 46.94
C ARG A 117 -0.67 -19.40 47.41
N GLY A 118 0.22 -19.49 48.40
CA GLY A 118 0.98 -18.35 48.92
C GLY A 118 2.28 -18.15 48.17
N GLY A 119 2.33 -17.19 47.24
CA GLY A 119 3.56 -16.79 46.58
C GLY A 119 3.38 -16.09 45.24
N SER A 120 4.36 -15.24 44.90
CA SER A 120 4.50 -14.68 43.56
C SER A 120 5.24 -15.68 42.68
N HIS A 121 4.60 -16.12 41.60
CA HIS A 121 5.11 -17.13 40.68
C HIS A 121 5.59 -16.47 39.40
N THR A 122 6.89 -16.58 39.11
CA THR A 122 7.42 -16.06 37.86
C THR A 122 7.02 -16.98 36.72
N VAL A 123 6.26 -16.46 35.76
CA VAL A 123 5.96 -17.10 34.48
C VAL A 123 6.88 -16.54 33.40
N VAL A 124 7.72 -17.42 32.86
CA VAL A 124 8.60 -17.11 31.74
C VAL A 124 7.97 -17.63 30.46
N VAL A 125 7.91 -16.80 29.43
CA VAL A 125 7.55 -17.20 28.06
C VAL A 125 8.85 -17.34 27.29
N GLU A 126 9.17 -18.56 26.88
CA GLU A 126 10.33 -18.84 26.02
C GLU A 126 9.86 -19.27 24.64
N CYS A 127 10.52 -18.76 23.60
CA CYS A 127 10.32 -19.17 22.22
C CYS A 127 11.42 -20.14 21.82
N ARG A 128 11.03 -21.24 21.17
CA ARG A 128 11.98 -22.20 20.61
C ARG A 128 12.50 -21.68 19.27
N SER A 129 13.83 -21.71 19.09
CA SER A 129 14.50 -21.36 17.84
C SER A 129 14.03 -22.25 16.68
N ALA A 130 14.16 -21.75 15.45
CA ALA A 130 13.80 -22.43 14.21
C ALA A 130 14.48 -23.80 14.04
N ASP A 131 15.69 -23.97 14.60
CA ASP A 131 16.43 -25.24 14.59
C ASP A 131 15.90 -26.27 15.60
N GLY A 132 14.95 -25.89 16.45
CA GLY A 132 14.39 -26.71 17.52
C GLY A 132 15.35 -27.00 18.67
N LYS A 133 16.56 -26.43 18.69
CA LYS A 133 17.61 -26.80 19.67
C LYS A 133 17.78 -25.81 20.81
N SER A 134 17.46 -24.53 20.59
CA SER A 134 17.62 -23.48 21.61
C SER A 134 16.30 -22.82 21.99
N TRP A 135 16.24 -22.32 23.22
CA TRP A 135 15.13 -21.56 23.76
C TRP A 135 15.60 -20.14 24.05
N THR A 136 14.78 -19.16 23.68
CA THR A 136 15.06 -17.74 23.90
C THR A 136 13.94 -17.15 24.71
N ARG A 137 14.28 -16.49 25.82
CA ARG A 137 13.32 -15.84 26.70
C ARG A 137 12.70 -14.63 25.98
N ALA A 138 11.40 -14.71 25.70
CA ALA A 138 10.65 -13.66 25.02
C ALA A 138 9.94 -12.73 26.00
N GLY A 139 9.64 -13.20 27.21
CA GLY A 139 9.05 -12.39 28.26
C GLY A 139 9.10 -13.07 29.61
N THR A 140 8.97 -12.28 30.68
CA THR A 140 8.87 -12.77 32.05
C THR A 140 7.86 -11.91 32.80
N THR A 141 6.97 -12.54 33.55
CA THR A 141 6.01 -11.87 34.42
C THR A 141 5.89 -12.62 35.73
N THR A 142 5.39 -11.97 36.77
CA THR A 142 5.12 -12.59 38.07
C THR A 142 3.62 -12.61 38.32
N LEU A 143 3.06 -13.78 38.57
CA LEU A 143 1.65 -14.04 38.87
C LEU A 143 1.49 -14.36 40.35
N ASP A 144 0.70 -13.58 41.06
CA ASP A 144 0.35 -13.84 42.45
C ASP A 144 -0.91 -14.73 42.49
N LEU A 145 -0.74 -16.01 42.84
CA LEU A 145 -1.81 -17.01 42.79
C LEU A 145 -2.87 -16.81 43.89
N GLU A 146 -2.50 -16.15 44.98
CA GLU A 146 -3.41 -15.83 46.09
C GLU A 146 -4.53 -14.86 45.66
N ARG A 147 -4.27 -14.06 44.61
CA ARG A 147 -5.21 -13.08 44.05
C ARG A 147 -6.14 -13.63 42.96
N LEU A 148 -5.96 -14.88 42.53
CA LEU A 148 -6.72 -15.53 41.45
C LEU A 148 -7.99 -16.25 41.92
N GLY A 149 -8.39 -16.06 43.18
CA GLY A 149 -9.57 -16.67 43.78
C GLY A 149 -10.91 -16.07 43.30
N GLN A 150 -11.75 -16.96 42.75
CA GLN A 150 -13.18 -16.86 42.40
C GLN A 150 -13.65 -16.00 41.20
N ASP A 151 -12.90 -15.01 40.73
CA ASP A 151 -13.18 -14.34 39.44
C ASP A 151 -11.88 -14.21 38.65
N ALA A 152 -11.58 -15.19 37.79
CA ALA A 152 -10.33 -15.20 37.01
C ALA A 152 -10.30 -13.99 36.06
N PRO A 153 -9.45 -12.96 36.28
CA PRO A 153 -9.36 -11.84 35.37
C PRO A 153 -8.74 -12.31 34.05
N SER A 154 -9.27 -11.83 32.92
CA SER A 154 -8.58 -11.96 31.65
C SER A 154 -7.43 -10.94 31.62
N TYR A 155 -6.19 -11.42 31.69
CA TYR A 155 -5.01 -10.56 31.57
C TYR A 155 -4.73 -10.33 30.08
N HIS A 156 -5.13 -9.17 29.57
CA HIS A 156 -4.78 -8.72 28.22
C HIS A 156 -3.35 -8.18 28.20
N PHE A 157 -2.41 -8.92 27.62
CA PHE A 157 -1.13 -8.33 27.23
C PHE A 157 -1.34 -7.54 25.94
N GLY A 158 -1.55 -6.24 26.09
CA GLY A 158 -1.25 -5.26 25.06
C GLY A 158 0.26 -4.98 25.06
N GLY A 159 0.96 -5.47 24.05
CA GLY A 159 2.29 -5.00 23.71
C GLY A 159 2.18 -3.59 23.16
N GLY A 160 2.51 -2.63 24.04
CA GLY A 160 2.63 -1.21 23.77
C GLY A 160 1.34 -0.43 23.99
N PRO A 161 1.28 0.56 24.92
CA PRO A 161 0.65 1.79 24.49
C PRO A 161 1.31 2.14 23.16
N GLY A 162 0.52 2.35 22.10
CA GLY A 162 0.98 3.30 21.10
C GLY A 162 1.32 4.54 21.91
N ILE A 163 2.61 4.84 22.06
CA ILE A 163 3.06 6.12 22.59
C ILE A 163 2.56 7.12 21.56
N GLN A 164 1.32 7.59 21.72
CA GLN A 164 0.85 8.74 21.00
C GLN A 164 1.59 9.90 21.61
N ILE A 165 2.63 10.35 20.90
CA ILE A 165 3.31 11.59 21.19
C ILE A 165 2.32 12.71 20.83
N GLY A 166 1.46 13.07 21.77
CA GLY A 166 0.73 14.33 21.73
C GLY A 166 1.60 15.40 22.36
N GLU A 167 1.97 16.42 21.59
CA GLU A 167 2.59 17.63 22.15
C GLU A 167 1.49 18.47 22.81
N GLY A 168 1.42 18.43 24.14
CA GLY A 168 0.75 19.46 24.91
C GLY A 168 1.62 20.72 24.87
N ALA A 169 1.04 21.86 24.49
CA ALA A 169 1.73 23.15 24.43
C ALA A 169 2.28 23.52 25.83
N GLY A 170 3.57 23.26 26.04
CA GLY A 170 4.31 23.57 27.25
C GLY A 170 5.77 23.82 26.88
N SER A 171 6.39 24.80 27.53
CA SER A 171 7.74 25.30 27.28
C SER A 171 8.79 24.19 27.07
N GLU A 172 9.81 24.51 26.26
CA GLU A 172 10.97 23.74 25.76
C GLU A 172 11.70 22.75 26.70
N ALA A 173 11.36 22.69 27.99
CA ALA A 173 12.05 21.86 28.97
C ALA A 173 11.39 20.49 29.25
N GLU A 174 10.18 20.20 28.76
CA GLU A 174 9.40 19.10 29.33
C GLU A 174 8.56 18.33 28.30
N ARG A 175 8.99 17.11 27.90
CA ARG A 175 8.22 16.22 26.99
C ARG A 175 7.27 15.31 27.75
N ARG A 176 5.99 15.72 27.85
CA ARG A 176 4.92 14.90 28.42
C ARG A 176 4.68 13.61 27.59
N ARG A 177 4.40 12.51 28.27
CA ARG A 177 4.17 11.17 27.75
C ARG A 177 3.03 10.50 28.53
N THR A 178 2.35 9.55 27.90
CA THR A 178 1.18 8.88 28.51
C THR A 178 1.31 7.36 28.34
N ILE A 179 1.15 6.62 29.43
CA ILE A 179 0.99 5.17 29.47
C ILE A 179 -0.45 4.88 29.87
N ARG A 180 -1.15 4.03 29.11
CA ARG A 180 -2.49 3.54 29.48
C ARG A 180 -2.38 2.07 29.88
N VAL A 181 -2.81 1.74 31.08
CA VAL A 181 -2.84 0.38 31.63
C VAL A 181 -4.28 -0.05 31.82
N GLU A 182 -4.64 -1.17 31.21
CA GLU A 182 -5.99 -1.71 31.30
C GLU A 182 -6.21 -2.50 32.61
N ASN A 183 -7.43 -2.50 33.17
CA ASN A 183 -7.84 -3.20 34.41
C ASN A 183 -7.07 -2.85 35.72
N ALA A 184 -6.35 -1.74 35.77
CA ALA A 184 -5.56 -1.33 36.94
C ALA A 184 -6.26 -0.36 37.91
N ALA A 185 -7.48 0.10 37.60
CA ALA A 185 -8.12 1.24 38.29
C ALA A 185 -8.37 1.03 39.78
N HIS A 186 -8.60 -0.21 40.21
CA HIS A 186 -8.83 -0.54 41.62
C HIS A 186 -7.53 -0.93 42.37
N GLU A 187 -6.46 -1.23 41.65
CA GLU A 187 -5.24 -1.82 42.22
C GLU A 187 -4.10 -0.82 42.43
N CYS A 188 -4.19 0.37 41.84
CA CYS A 188 -3.11 1.35 41.83
C CYS A 188 -3.51 2.78 42.26
N PRO A 189 -4.18 2.98 43.41
CA PRO A 189 -4.43 4.32 43.93
C PRO A 189 -3.09 4.96 44.32
N GLY A 190 -2.62 5.94 43.53
CA GLY A 190 -1.36 6.65 43.78
C GLY A 190 -0.10 5.99 43.22
N GLY A 191 -0.22 5.19 42.17
CA GLY A 191 0.96 4.68 41.45
C GLY A 191 1.88 5.76 40.90
N GLN A 192 3.16 5.42 40.74
CA GLN A 192 4.20 6.30 40.25
C GLN A 192 4.96 5.64 39.11
N VAL A 193 5.14 6.37 38.01
CA VAL A 193 6.01 5.89 36.93
C VAL A 193 7.47 6.13 37.33
N ARG A 194 8.30 5.11 37.16
CA ARG A 194 9.76 5.17 37.35
C ARG A 194 10.46 4.92 36.03
N LEU A 195 11.56 5.64 35.80
CA LEU A 195 12.49 5.42 34.69
C LEU A 195 13.85 5.04 35.27
N ASP A 196 14.34 3.84 34.97
CA ASP A 196 15.54 3.23 35.57
C ASP A 196 15.52 3.28 37.10
N GLY A 197 14.36 3.01 37.69
CA GLY A 197 14.18 3.08 39.14
C GLY A 197 14.11 4.50 39.71
N ARG A 198 14.12 5.57 38.89
CA ARG A 198 13.87 6.95 39.36
C ARG A 198 12.43 7.35 39.14
N ALA A 199 11.78 7.77 40.22
CA ALA A 199 10.45 8.36 40.23
C ALA A 199 10.33 9.53 39.24
N LEU A 200 9.31 9.48 38.39
CA LEU A 200 8.90 10.56 37.51
C LEU A 200 7.67 11.27 38.09
N ALA A 201 7.56 12.57 37.81
CA ALA A 201 6.31 13.29 38.03
C ALA A 201 5.22 12.60 37.20
N THR A 202 4.21 12.06 37.88
CA THR A 202 3.17 11.24 37.28
C THR A 202 1.81 11.77 37.68
N THR A 203 0.94 12.04 36.71
CA THR A 203 -0.48 12.30 36.93
C THR A 203 -1.25 11.05 36.53
N LEU A 204 -1.93 10.43 37.49
CA LEU A 204 -2.80 9.29 37.23
C LEU A 204 -4.23 9.76 37.03
N THR A 205 -4.84 9.37 35.93
CA THR A 205 -6.26 9.56 35.66
C THR A 205 -6.92 8.19 35.59
N SER A 206 -7.89 7.96 36.50
CA SER A 206 -8.73 6.76 36.51
C SER A 206 -10.07 7.11 35.89
N GLU A 207 -10.43 6.46 34.78
CA GLU A 207 -11.78 6.55 34.22
C GLU A 207 -12.64 5.47 34.85
N GLY A 208 -13.39 5.84 35.89
CA GLY A 208 -14.09 4.93 36.82
C GLY A 208 -15.17 4.01 36.21
N GLY A 209 -15.37 4.01 34.89
CA GLY A 209 -16.31 3.11 34.21
C GLY A 209 -15.67 1.96 33.44
N LEU A 210 -14.37 2.02 33.14
CA LEU A 210 -13.71 1.06 32.22
C LEU A 210 -12.52 0.32 32.84
N GLY A 211 -12.24 0.53 34.13
CA GLY A 211 -11.17 -0.20 34.84
C GLY A 211 -9.75 0.22 34.46
N TYR A 212 -9.56 1.30 33.69
CA TYR A 212 -8.26 1.70 33.15
C TYR A 212 -7.58 2.79 33.97
N VAL A 213 -6.25 2.70 34.11
CA VAL A 213 -5.40 3.76 34.67
C VAL A 213 -4.55 4.36 33.57
N THR A 214 -4.66 5.67 33.39
CA THR A 214 -3.80 6.43 32.49
C THR A 214 -2.77 7.18 33.33
N ALA A 215 -1.49 6.87 33.13
CA ALA A 215 -0.36 7.55 33.77
C ALA A 215 0.29 8.51 32.78
N GLU A 216 0.10 9.81 32.99
CA GLU A 216 0.87 10.85 32.30
C GLU A 216 2.15 11.15 33.08
N PHE A 217 3.30 11.16 32.42
CA PHE A 217 4.59 11.48 33.03
C PHE A 217 5.48 12.23 32.05
N THR A 218 6.51 12.91 32.56
CA THR A 218 7.53 13.52 31.71
C THR A 218 8.85 12.76 31.80
N VAL A 219 9.44 12.46 30.64
CA VAL A 219 10.84 12.03 30.55
C VAL A 219 11.78 13.24 30.72
N PRO A 220 12.70 13.21 31.70
CA PRO A 220 13.66 14.30 31.92
C PRO A 220 14.55 14.55 30.69
N ALA A 221 14.81 15.82 30.37
CA ALA A 221 15.63 16.22 29.21
C ALA A 221 17.07 15.69 29.25
N ASN A 222 17.59 15.41 30.46
CA ASN A 222 18.92 14.87 30.70
C ASN A 222 19.00 13.33 30.66
N THR A 223 17.92 12.64 30.26
CA THR A 223 17.95 11.18 30.07
C THR A 223 18.99 10.83 29.01
N ARG A 224 19.88 9.88 29.33
CA ARG A 224 20.94 9.42 28.41
C ARG A 224 20.30 8.78 27.17
N GLN A 225 21.06 8.71 26.08
CA GLN A 225 20.63 7.86 24.96
C GLN A 225 20.90 6.40 25.33
N GLY A 226 20.00 5.50 24.97
CA GLY A 226 20.15 4.07 25.24
C GLY A 226 18.86 3.38 25.61
N ARG A 227 18.99 2.16 26.15
CA ARG A 227 17.88 1.40 26.71
C ARG A 227 17.65 1.83 28.16
N HIS A 228 16.40 2.11 28.49
CA HIS A 228 15.92 2.47 29.82
C HIS A 228 14.77 1.56 30.19
N GLN A 229 14.47 1.40 31.47
CA GLN A 229 13.35 0.61 31.97
C GLN A 229 12.31 1.53 32.57
N ILE A 230 11.09 1.52 32.02
CA ILE A 230 9.95 2.22 32.60
C ILE A 230 9.10 1.26 33.42
N ALA A 231 8.75 1.63 34.64
CA ALA A 231 7.93 0.82 35.52
C ALA A 231 6.78 1.65 36.11
N LEU A 232 5.58 1.10 36.24
CA LEU A 232 4.52 1.70 37.07
C LEU A 232 4.52 0.99 38.41
N ASP A 233 5.00 1.68 39.44
CA ASP A 233 5.01 1.19 40.81
C ASP A 233 3.70 1.59 41.49
N CYS A 234 2.97 0.61 42.02
CA CYS A 234 1.79 0.82 42.84
C CYS A 234 2.13 0.58 44.32
N PRO A 235 1.29 1.00 45.28
CA PRO A 235 1.55 0.78 46.71
C PRO A 235 1.77 -0.71 47.10
N ARG A 236 1.24 -1.64 46.29
CA ARG A 236 1.34 -3.08 46.48
C ARG A 236 2.47 -3.75 45.68
N GLY A 237 3.33 -2.97 45.02
CA GLY A 237 4.44 -3.44 44.19
C GLY A 237 4.43 -2.90 42.77
N THR A 238 5.46 -3.23 42.00
CA THR A 238 5.56 -2.88 40.58
C THR A 238 4.50 -3.63 39.79
N LEU A 239 3.56 -2.90 39.20
CA LEU A 239 2.49 -3.48 38.40
C LEU A 239 2.99 -3.92 37.03
N ILE A 240 3.89 -3.13 36.44
CA ILE A 240 4.31 -3.30 35.05
C ILE A 240 5.69 -2.71 34.85
N SER A 241 6.54 -3.35 34.04
CA SER A 241 7.90 -2.89 33.75
C SER A 241 8.30 -3.24 32.32
N TYR A 242 8.79 -2.26 31.56
CA TYR A 242 9.13 -2.41 30.14
C TYR A 242 10.41 -1.67 29.74
N PRO A 243 11.21 -2.26 28.84
CA PRO A 243 12.33 -1.56 28.24
C PRO A 243 11.85 -0.56 27.19
N ILE A 244 12.36 0.67 27.25
CA ILE A 244 12.18 1.73 26.24
C ILE A 244 13.56 2.14 25.69
N ALA A 245 13.62 2.61 24.44
CA ALA A 245 14.83 3.18 23.87
C ALA A 245 14.69 4.69 23.72
N VAL A 246 15.62 5.44 24.31
CA VAL A 246 15.68 6.90 24.20
C VAL A 246 16.76 7.24 23.18
N SER A 247 16.37 7.91 22.10
CA SER A 247 17.28 8.44 21.07
C SER A 247 17.06 9.95 20.95
N ARG A 248 18.15 10.75 20.96
CA ARG A 248 18.03 12.17 20.58
C ARG A 248 18.09 12.23 19.06
N THR A 249 16.95 12.17 18.42
CA THR A 249 16.82 12.84 17.13
C THR A 249 16.81 14.33 17.45
N ALA A 250 17.84 15.04 17.00
CA ALA A 250 17.79 16.50 16.88
C ALA A 250 16.70 16.81 15.85
N VAL A 251 15.47 16.87 16.31
CA VAL A 251 14.40 17.56 15.59
C VAL A 251 14.68 19.03 15.86
N PRO A 252 14.95 19.85 14.83
CA PRO A 252 15.11 21.29 15.02
C PRO A 252 13.90 21.80 15.82
N ALA A 253 14.14 22.59 16.87
CA ALA A 253 13.11 23.10 17.76
C ALA A 253 12.02 23.94 17.03
N ASP A 254 12.29 24.35 15.79
CA ASP A 254 11.38 25.11 14.93
C ASP A 254 10.51 24.23 14.00
N ALA A 255 10.65 22.90 14.05
CA ALA A 255 9.80 22.03 13.24
C ALA A 255 8.42 21.92 13.90
N ALA A 256 7.50 22.79 13.48
CA ALA A 256 6.09 22.75 13.86
C ALA A 256 5.56 21.30 13.86
N PRO A 257 4.71 20.92 14.83
CA PRO A 257 4.12 19.59 14.86
C PRO A 257 3.51 19.28 13.50
N PRO A 258 3.68 18.07 12.93
CA PRO A 258 3.10 17.73 11.66
C PRO A 258 1.61 18.01 11.76
N ALA A 259 1.14 19.00 11.01
CA ALA A 259 -0.24 19.39 11.05
C ALA A 259 -1.08 18.13 10.84
N ALA A 260 -1.96 17.82 11.79
CA ALA A 260 -2.71 16.56 11.86
C ALA A 260 -3.65 16.29 10.66
N ASN A 261 -3.59 17.14 9.62
CA ASN A 261 -4.44 17.14 8.45
C ASN A 261 -3.65 17.29 7.12
N THR A 262 -2.35 16.95 7.03
CA THR A 262 -1.64 16.86 5.74
C THR A 262 -1.36 15.41 5.34
N SER A 263 -1.71 15.04 4.10
CA SER A 263 -1.45 13.69 3.58
C SER A 263 0.05 13.33 3.68
N PRO A 264 0.39 12.14 4.22
CA PRO A 264 1.78 11.70 4.35
C PRO A 264 2.45 11.48 2.99
N VAL A 265 1.69 11.26 1.91
CA VAL A 265 2.23 11.06 0.56
C VAL A 265 2.76 12.37 -0.03
N PHE A 266 2.02 13.47 0.13
CA PHE A 266 2.40 14.77 -0.43
C PHE A 266 3.40 15.53 0.42
N SER A 267 3.25 15.45 1.75
CA SER A 267 4.23 16.02 2.68
C SER A 267 5.61 15.34 2.60
N ALA A 268 5.72 14.19 1.93
CA ALA A 268 6.98 13.48 1.73
C ALA A 268 7.80 13.97 0.53
N ILE A 269 7.25 14.82 -0.34
CA ILE A 269 7.97 15.39 -1.47
C ILE A 269 8.97 16.44 -0.94
N PRO A 270 10.28 16.33 -1.24
CA PRO A 270 11.27 17.29 -0.80
C PRO A 270 11.09 18.62 -1.52
N LYS A 271 11.32 19.70 -0.80
CA LYS A 271 11.33 21.05 -1.38
C LYS A 271 12.66 21.37 -2.06
N PRO A 272 12.71 22.34 -3.00
CA PRO A 272 13.96 22.77 -3.62
C PRO A 272 15.12 23.05 -2.66
N SER A 273 14.84 23.69 -1.52
CA SER A 273 15.84 24.03 -0.50
C SER A 273 16.32 22.83 0.33
N GLU A 274 15.56 21.74 0.35
CA GLU A 274 15.85 20.54 1.15
C GLU A 274 16.65 19.49 0.38
N VAL A 275 16.81 19.66 -0.94
CA VAL A 275 17.45 18.66 -1.80
C VAL A 275 18.98 18.78 -1.71
N PRO A 276 19.69 17.70 -1.35
CA PRO A 276 21.15 17.71 -1.32
C PRO A 276 21.73 17.60 -2.74
N TRP A 277 22.25 18.72 -3.25
CA TRP A 277 22.90 18.82 -4.56
C TRP A 277 24.41 18.45 -4.56
N GLY A 278 24.91 17.86 -3.47
CA GLY A 278 26.31 17.46 -3.37
C GLY A 278 26.70 16.37 -4.39
N LEU A 279 27.96 16.35 -4.83
CA LEU A 279 28.48 15.42 -5.85
C LEU A 279 28.14 13.95 -5.56
N ARG A 280 28.25 13.53 -4.28
CA ARG A 280 27.91 12.17 -3.85
C ARG A 280 26.43 11.83 -4.05
N SER A 281 25.53 12.77 -3.78
CA SER A 281 24.08 12.62 -3.95
C SER A 281 23.71 12.47 -5.42
N VAL A 282 24.31 13.31 -6.27
CA VAL A 282 24.15 13.24 -7.73
C VAL A 282 24.71 11.94 -8.29
N ALA A 283 25.92 11.54 -7.88
CA ALA A 283 26.51 10.27 -8.31
C ALA A 283 25.67 9.05 -7.90
N THR A 284 25.15 9.04 -6.66
CA THR A 284 24.26 7.98 -6.18
C THR A 284 22.97 7.93 -6.98
N THR A 285 22.42 9.10 -7.32
CA THR A 285 21.24 9.22 -8.19
C THR A 285 21.48 8.61 -9.56
N LEU A 286 22.61 8.91 -10.18
CA LEU A 286 22.97 8.36 -11.48
C LEU A 286 23.06 6.83 -11.44
N VAL A 287 23.74 6.28 -10.42
CA VAL A 287 23.86 4.83 -10.24
C VAL A 287 22.49 4.17 -10.03
N VAL A 288 21.67 4.71 -9.15
CA VAL A 288 20.33 4.16 -8.86
C VAL A 288 19.40 4.30 -10.07
N ALA A 289 19.47 5.43 -10.79
CA ALA A 289 18.72 5.64 -12.01
C ALA A 289 19.10 4.64 -13.09
N SER A 290 20.40 4.43 -13.34
CA SER A 290 20.86 3.42 -14.29
C SER A 290 20.41 2.01 -13.90
N ALA A 291 20.49 1.66 -12.60
CA ALA A 291 20.03 0.38 -12.10
C ALA A 291 18.52 0.19 -12.29
N LEU A 292 17.69 1.21 -11.97
CA LEU A 292 16.25 1.15 -12.15
C LEU A 292 15.85 1.09 -13.64
N ILE A 293 16.50 1.85 -14.51
CA ILE A 293 16.28 1.77 -15.96
C ILE A 293 16.56 0.36 -16.46
N LEU A 294 17.67 -0.25 -16.04
CA LEU A 294 18.01 -1.61 -16.43
C LEU A 294 16.97 -2.62 -15.90
N LEU A 295 16.62 -2.50 -14.63
CA LEU A 295 15.70 -3.41 -13.95
C LEU A 295 14.27 -3.36 -14.50
N ILE A 296 13.81 -2.19 -14.93
CA ILE A 296 12.46 -1.99 -15.48
C ILE A 296 12.44 -2.20 -17.00
N GLY A 297 13.42 -1.61 -17.69
CA GLY A 297 13.47 -1.59 -19.15
C GLY A 297 13.71 -2.97 -19.75
N PHE A 298 14.57 -3.79 -19.14
CA PHE A 298 14.90 -5.11 -19.67
C PHE A 298 13.69 -6.08 -19.65
N PRO A 299 12.99 -6.31 -18.52
CA PRO A 299 11.80 -7.17 -18.53
C PRO A 299 10.67 -6.62 -19.42
N ALA A 300 10.49 -5.29 -19.43
CA ALA A 300 9.48 -4.66 -20.27
C ALA A 300 9.74 -4.88 -21.77
N ASP A 301 11.00 -4.79 -22.21
CA ASP A 301 11.38 -5.06 -23.61
C ASP A 301 11.14 -6.52 -24.00
N ILE A 302 11.47 -7.47 -23.10
CA ILE A 302 11.21 -8.91 -23.31
C ILE A 302 9.72 -9.18 -23.48
N VAL A 303 8.88 -8.68 -22.57
CA VAL A 303 7.42 -8.86 -22.65
C VAL A 303 6.87 -8.20 -23.90
N ASN A 304 7.32 -6.99 -24.22
CA ASN A 304 6.85 -6.26 -25.40
C ASN A 304 7.17 -7.01 -26.70
N LYS A 305 8.41 -7.50 -26.87
CA LYS A 305 8.79 -8.32 -28.03
C LYS A 305 8.00 -9.63 -28.10
N THR A 306 7.82 -10.30 -26.96
CA THR A 306 7.03 -11.55 -26.90
C THR A 306 5.58 -11.31 -27.32
N ILE A 307 4.96 -10.22 -26.85
CA ILE A 307 3.59 -9.85 -27.23
C ILE A 307 3.51 -9.50 -28.71
N GLU A 308 4.52 -8.81 -29.25
CA GLU A 308 4.57 -8.40 -30.65
C GLU A 308 4.68 -9.60 -31.60
N GLU A 309 5.57 -10.54 -31.29
CA GLU A 309 5.78 -11.78 -32.05
C GLU A 309 4.55 -12.70 -31.99
N ASN A 310 3.85 -12.74 -30.84
CA ASN A 310 2.73 -13.67 -30.60
C ASN A 310 1.35 -12.99 -30.61
N ARG A 311 1.25 -11.80 -31.22
CA ARG A 311 0.04 -10.97 -31.17
C ARG A 311 -1.21 -11.70 -31.64
N GLN A 312 -1.13 -12.43 -32.74
CA GLN A 312 -2.28 -13.13 -33.33
C GLN A 312 -2.84 -14.19 -32.38
N GLU A 313 -1.98 -14.92 -31.70
CA GLU A 313 -2.38 -15.95 -30.73
C GLU A 313 -2.99 -15.31 -29.47
N LEU A 314 -2.34 -14.28 -28.93
CA LEU A 314 -2.85 -13.54 -27.77
C LEU A 314 -4.23 -12.94 -28.06
N GLU A 315 -4.41 -12.32 -29.23
CA GLU A 315 -5.72 -11.85 -29.68
C GLU A 315 -6.73 -13.00 -29.77
N GLY A 316 -6.29 -14.18 -30.20
CA GLY A 316 -7.07 -15.43 -30.18
C GLY A 316 -7.56 -15.83 -28.79
N TRP A 317 -6.71 -15.75 -27.78
CA TRP A 317 -7.08 -16.07 -26.38
C TRP A 317 -8.13 -15.09 -25.84
N PHE A 318 -8.04 -13.81 -26.21
CA PHE A 318 -8.95 -12.77 -25.73
C PHE A 318 -10.21 -12.60 -26.59
N ARG A 319 -10.26 -13.12 -27.82
CA ARG A 319 -11.42 -13.06 -28.73
C ARG A 319 -12.76 -13.40 -28.06
N PRO A 320 -12.94 -14.53 -27.36
CA PRO A 320 -14.23 -14.86 -26.75
C PRO A 320 -14.64 -13.84 -25.68
N TRP A 321 -13.66 -13.34 -24.91
CA TRP A 321 -13.88 -12.35 -23.86
C TRP A 321 -14.25 -10.98 -24.43
N VAL A 322 -13.52 -10.53 -25.46
CA VAL A 322 -13.81 -9.28 -26.20
C VAL A 322 -15.17 -9.35 -26.87
N ALA A 323 -15.54 -10.48 -27.48
CA ALA A 323 -16.85 -10.68 -28.09
C ALA A 323 -17.99 -10.66 -27.06
N TRP A 324 -17.77 -11.25 -25.87
CA TRP A 324 -18.71 -11.18 -24.76
C TRP A 324 -18.88 -9.73 -24.25
N LEU A 325 -17.77 -9.00 -24.04
CA LEU A 325 -17.78 -7.59 -23.64
C LEU A 325 -18.51 -6.70 -24.66
N ARG A 326 -18.26 -6.91 -25.97
CA ARG A 326 -18.94 -6.16 -27.05
C ARG A 326 -20.45 -6.40 -27.03
N ARG A 327 -20.87 -7.67 -26.88
CA ARG A 327 -22.29 -8.05 -26.75
C ARG A 327 -22.94 -7.41 -25.53
N ARG A 328 -22.26 -7.41 -24.38
CA ARG A 328 -22.79 -6.80 -23.15
C ARG A 328 -22.87 -5.28 -23.25
N ARG A 329 -21.88 -4.62 -23.87
CA ARG A 329 -21.89 -3.18 -24.12
C ARG A 329 -23.01 -2.79 -25.09
N ALA A 330 -23.27 -3.58 -26.13
CA ALA A 330 -24.41 -3.36 -27.02
C ALA A 330 -25.76 -3.45 -26.28
N ARG A 331 -25.92 -4.44 -25.39
CA ARG A 331 -27.11 -4.56 -24.54
C ARG A 331 -27.26 -3.40 -23.55
N MET A 332 -26.18 -2.94 -22.95
CA MET A 332 -26.21 -1.78 -22.03
C MET A 332 -26.45 -0.46 -22.75
N GLY A 333 -25.97 -0.30 -23.99
CA GLY A 333 -26.29 0.86 -24.83
C GLY A 333 -27.77 0.94 -25.22
N ALA A 334 -28.48 -0.20 -25.23
CA ALA A 334 -29.91 -0.27 -25.50
C ALA A 334 -30.80 0.00 -24.26
N LEU A 335 -30.24 -0.01 -23.04
CA LEU A 335 -30.96 0.34 -21.82
C LEU A 335 -31.25 1.84 -21.79
N ARG A 336 -32.54 2.19 -21.78
CA ARG A 336 -33.07 3.55 -21.64
C ARG A 336 -33.45 3.80 -20.19
N ILE A 337 -32.85 4.81 -19.56
CA ILE A 337 -33.23 5.28 -18.23
C ILE A 337 -33.74 6.72 -18.41
N GLY A 338 -35.03 6.97 -18.12
CA GLY A 338 -35.63 8.29 -18.25
C GLY A 338 -35.67 8.84 -19.69
N GLY A 339 -35.94 7.99 -20.69
CA GLY A 339 -36.11 8.41 -22.10
C GLY A 339 -34.81 8.71 -22.86
N ARG A 340 -33.65 8.76 -22.19
CA ARG A 340 -32.32 8.88 -22.82
C ARG A 340 -31.58 7.56 -22.76
N THR A 341 -30.88 7.19 -23.83
CA THR A 341 -30.01 6.01 -23.84
C THR A 341 -28.78 6.28 -22.94
N LEU A 342 -28.35 5.29 -22.15
CA LEU A 342 -27.13 5.39 -21.34
C LEU A 342 -25.90 5.76 -22.19
N SER A 343 -25.89 5.34 -23.47
CA SER A 343 -24.88 5.71 -24.46
C SER A 343 -24.86 7.22 -24.77
N ALA A 344 -26.00 7.92 -24.73
CA ALA A 344 -26.07 9.36 -24.96
C ALA A 344 -25.52 10.17 -23.77
N LEU A 345 -25.65 9.65 -22.54
CA LEU A 345 -25.00 10.23 -21.36
C LEU A 345 -23.47 10.08 -21.45
N TRP A 346 -22.98 8.95 -21.94
CA TRP A 346 -21.56 8.69 -22.17
C TRP A 346 -21.02 9.23 -23.50
N ALA A 347 -21.85 9.80 -24.38
CA ALA A 347 -21.42 10.26 -25.71
C ALA A 347 -20.53 11.51 -25.70
N SER A 348 -20.53 12.30 -24.61
CA SER A 348 -19.70 13.50 -24.55
C SER A 348 -18.28 13.17 -24.09
N PRO A 349 -17.24 13.44 -24.91
CA PRO A 349 -15.83 13.19 -24.54
C PRO A 349 -15.43 13.89 -23.22
N ARG A 350 -15.98 15.08 -22.97
CA ARG A 350 -15.75 15.84 -21.74
C ARG A 350 -16.26 15.08 -20.51
N ARG A 351 -17.46 14.50 -20.59
CA ARG A 351 -18.03 13.71 -19.48
C ARG A 351 -17.25 12.41 -19.24
N GLN A 352 -16.80 11.75 -20.30
CA GLN A 352 -15.94 10.56 -20.18
C GLN A 352 -14.64 10.90 -19.44
N PHE A 353 -14.02 12.03 -19.78
CA PHE A 353 -12.80 12.48 -19.12
C PHE A 353 -13.02 12.87 -17.66
N CYS A 354 -14.11 13.58 -17.33
CA CYS A 354 -14.42 13.89 -15.93
C CYS A 354 -14.62 12.62 -15.10
N TRP A 355 -15.32 11.62 -15.64
CA TRP A 355 -15.48 10.32 -14.99
C TRP A 355 -14.16 9.59 -14.83
N PHE A 356 -13.31 9.61 -15.85
CA PHE A 356 -11.98 9.05 -15.77
C PHE A 356 -11.13 9.70 -14.69
N ALA A 357 -11.08 11.04 -14.64
CA ALA A 357 -10.32 11.77 -13.63
C ALA A 357 -10.81 11.44 -12.21
N LEU A 358 -12.13 11.38 -12.03
CA LEU A 358 -12.75 10.99 -10.77
C LEU A 358 -12.38 9.55 -10.36
N ALA A 359 -12.49 8.60 -11.28
CA ALA A 359 -12.15 7.21 -11.04
C ALA A 359 -10.64 7.01 -10.79
N ALA A 360 -9.79 7.71 -11.55
CA ALA A 360 -8.33 7.69 -11.39
C ALA A 360 -7.92 8.21 -10.00
N ALA A 361 -8.48 9.35 -9.58
CA ALA A 361 -8.24 9.93 -8.26
C ALA A 361 -8.72 9.00 -7.15
N LEU A 362 -9.92 8.41 -7.29
CA LEU A 362 -10.46 7.47 -6.32
C LEU A 362 -9.60 6.21 -6.21
N LEU A 363 -9.31 5.53 -7.32
CA LEU A 363 -8.51 4.29 -7.34
C LEU A 363 -7.12 4.51 -6.73
N THR A 364 -6.49 5.64 -7.06
CA THR A 364 -5.17 5.98 -6.52
C THR A 364 -5.23 6.33 -5.03
N THR A 365 -6.30 6.98 -4.57
CA THR A 365 -6.53 7.22 -3.14
C THR A 365 -6.78 5.91 -2.40
N LEU A 366 -7.46 4.94 -3.04
CA LEU A 366 -7.80 3.63 -2.48
C LEU A 366 -6.58 2.72 -2.26
N ILE A 367 -5.41 3.10 -2.76
CA ILE A 367 -4.15 2.40 -2.50
C ILE A 367 -3.54 2.79 -1.14
N ASP A 368 -3.83 3.97 -0.61
CA ASP A 368 -3.19 4.44 0.62
C ASP A 368 -3.61 3.54 1.81
N PRO A 369 -2.68 2.87 2.53
CA PRO A 369 -3.03 2.02 3.66
C PRO A 369 -3.72 2.78 4.81
N ALA A 370 -3.61 4.12 4.84
CA ALA A 370 -4.22 5.00 5.83
C ALA A 370 -5.61 5.52 5.45
N ILE A 371 -6.30 4.92 4.47
CA ILE A 371 -7.66 5.32 4.08
C ILE A 371 -8.61 5.34 5.27
N GLY A 372 -9.21 6.51 5.47
CA GLY A 372 -10.33 6.77 6.37
C GLY A 372 -11.00 8.08 6.00
N ILE A 373 -12.20 8.34 6.52
CA ILE A 373 -12.88 9.65 6.38
C ILE A 373 -12.15 10.65 7.30
N ARG A 374 -10.98 11.10 6.85
CA ARG A 374 -10.08 12.02 7.53
C ARG A 374 -9.69 13.15 6.58
N GLY A 375 -9.31 14.30 7.13
CA GLY A 375 -8.83 15.44 6.35
C GLY A 375 -7.71 15.07 5.37
N ASP A 376 -6.78 14.21 5.80
CA ASP A 376 -5.63 13.76 4.98
C ASP A 376 -6.06 13.04 3.69
N THR A 377 -7.01 12.11 3.80
CA THR A 377 -7.53 11.33 2.67
C THR A 377 -8.26 12.23 1.69
N MET A 378 -9.00 13.23 2.21
CA MET A 378 -9.68 14.20 1.36
C MET A 378 -8.67 15.06 0.59
N MET A 379 -7.61 15.53 1.25
CA MET A 379 -6.54 16.28 0.56
C MET A 379 -5.83 15.44 -0.49
N LEU A 380 -5.55 14.16 -0.20
CA LEU A 380 -5.00 13.21 -1.18
C LEU A 380 -5.90 13.10 -2.42
N PHE A 381 -7.19 12.84 -2.18
CA PHE A 381 -8.19 12.69 -3.24
C PHE A 381 -8.32 13.96 -4.09
N PHE A 382 -8.47 15.15 -3.48
CA PHE A 382 -8.63 16.39 -4.22
C PHE A 382 -7.34 16.81 -4.96
N GLY A 383 -6.18 16.59 -4.35
CA GLY A 383 -4.89 16.79 -5.00
C GLY A 383 -4.78 15.97 -6.29
N LEU A 384 -5.11 14.68 -6.22
CA LEU A 384 -5.14 13.77 -7.37
C LEU A 384 -6.25 14.13 -8.39
N LEU A 385 -7.43 14.52 -7.92
CA LEU A 385 -8.56 14.91 -8.76
C LEU A 385 -8.23 16.10 -9.66
N VAL A 386 -7.39 17.03 -9.20
CA VAL A 386 -6.88 18.14 -10.00
C VAL A 386 -5.67 17.73 -10.83
N ALA A 387 -4.73 16.98 -10.24
CA ALA A 387 -3.47 16.64 -10.87
C ALA A 387 -3.63 15.70 -12.09
N PHE A 388 -4.57 14.75 -12.08
CA PHE A 388 -4.83 13.90 -13.23
C PHE A 388 -5.27 14.70 -14.47
N PRO A 389 -6.30 15.58 -14.40
CA PRO A 389 -6.64 16.50 -15.47
C PRO A 389 -5.49 17.38 -15.92
N VAL A 390 -4.78 18.04 -14.99
CA VAL A 390 -3.69 18.96 -15.32
C VAL A 390 -2.59 18.22 -16.09
N THR A 391 -2.07 17.12 -15.52
CA THR A 391 -1.00 16.31 -16.13
C THR A 391 -1.40 15.81 -17.52
N THR A 392 -2.61 15.26 -17.64
CA THR A 392 -3.10 14.69 -18.90
C THR A 392 -3.33 15.77 -19.95
N LEU A 393 -4.05 16.85 -19.61
CA LEU A 393 -4.43 17.88 -20.56
C LEU A 393 -3.23 18.72 -20.99
N VAL A 394 -2.31 19.08 -20.10
CA VAL A 394 -1.11 19.86 -20.47
C VAL A 394 -0.34 19.13 -21.56
N TYR A 395 -0.04 17.85 -21.36
CA TYR A 395 0.66 17.05 -22.36
C TYR A 395 -0.19 16.87 -23.63
N ALA A 396 -1.41 16.34 -23.47
CA ALA A 396 -2.24 15.91 -24.59
C ALA A 396 -2.71 17.08 -25.46
N VAL A 397 -3.06 18.23 -24.87
CA VAL A 397 -3.48 19.43 -25.61
C VAL A 397 -2.31 20.01 -26.40
N VAL A 398 -1.09 20.02 -25.85
CA VAL A 398 0.08 20.56 -26.57
C VAL A 398 0.43 19.67 -27.76
N VAL A 399 0.50 18.35 -27.57
CA VAL A 399 0.73 17.39 -28.65
C VAL A 399 -0.34 17.52 -29.73
N GLU A 400 -1.62 17.56 -29.33
CA GLU A 400 -2.75 17.69 -30.25
C GLU A 400 -2.77 19.04 -30.97
N SER A 401 -2.45 20.14 -30.28
CA SER A 401 -2.39 21.48 -30.89
C SER A 401 -1.29 21.56 -31.94
N PHE A 402 -0.15 20.95 -31.66
CA PHE A 402 0.93 20.83 -32.63
C PHE A 402 0.48 19.97 -33.82
N ALA A 403 -0.09 18.80 -33.57
CA ALA A 403 -0.59 17.90 -34.61
C ALA A 403 -1.64 18.57 -35.51
N ARG A 404 -2.55 19.39 -34.94
CA ARG A 404 -3.57 20.13 -35.70
C ARG A 404 -3.01 21.18 -36.63
N ARG A 405 -1.89 21.81 -36.30
CA ARG A 405 -1.26 22.82 -37.17
C ARG A 405 -0.74 22.21 -38.47
N PHE A 406 -0.35 20.94 -38.43
CA PHE A 406 0.27 20.24 -39.57
C PHE A 406 -0.65 19.19 -40.21
N SER A 407 -1.79 18.87 -39.59
CA SER A 407 -2.78 17.93 -40.13
C SER A 407 -3.94 18.71 -40.75
N ALA A 408 -4.27 18.43 -42.01
CA ALA A 408 -5.31 19.10 -42.80
C ALA A 408 -6.74 18.97 -42.23
N GLY A 409 -7.03 19.60 -41.10
CA GLY A 409 -8.36 19.72 -40.50
C GLY A 409 -8.87 18.50 -39.71
N VAL A 410 -8.16 17.37 -39.67
CA VAL A 410 -8.57 16.20 -38.87
C VAL A 410 -8.48 16.55 -37.39
N THR A 411 -9.58 16.47 -36.64
CA THR A 411 -9.63 16.75 -35.19
C THR A 411 -9.58 15.47 -34.36
N GLY A 412 -8.71 15.43 -33.35
CA GLY A 412 -8.72 14.39 -32.34
C GLY A 412 -9.78 14.68 -31.29
N ALA A 413 -10.43 13.63 -30.80
CA ALA A 413 -11.30 13.68 -29.63
C ALA A 413 -10.59 13.05 -28.44
N LEU A 414 -10.77 13.62 -27.25
CA LEU A 414 -10.24 13.04 -26.02
C LEU A 414 -10.92 11.70 -25.78
N SER A 415 -10.14 10.62 -25.80
CA SER A 415 -10.60 9.26 -25.63
C SER A 415 -9.94 8.65 -24.40
N VAL A 416 -10.76 8.02 -23.58
CA VAL A 416 -10.32 7.26 -22.42
C VAL A 416 -10.46 5.79 -22.78
N LEU A 417 -9.42 4.99 -22.53
CA LEU A 417 -9.48 3.55 -22.75
C LEU A 417 -10.18 2.90 -21.55
N PRO A 418 -11.45 2.44 -21.66
CA PRO A 418 -12.17 1.91 -20.50
C PRO A 418 -11.53 0.63 -19.97
N LEU A 419 -10.85 -0.12 -20.85
CA LEU A 419 -10.08 -1.31 -20.47
C LEU A 419 -8.88 -0.94 -19.59
N GLY A 420 -8.25 0.20 -19.84
CA GLY A 420 -7.17 0.72 -18.98
C GLY A 420 -7.68 1.02 -17.58
N LEU A 421 -8.87 1.62 -17.45
CA LEU A 421 -9.47 1.88 -16.14
C LEU A 421 -9.85 0.58 -15.40
N ALA A 422 -10.35 -0.43 -16.12
CA ALA A 422 -10.61 -1.74 -15.54
C ALA A 422 -9.31 -2.41 -15.04
N LEU A 423 -8.22 -2.29 -15.81
CA LEU A 423 -6.90 -2.75 -15.39
C LEU A 423 -6.41 -1.99 -14.15
N ALA A 424 -6.59 -0.67 -14.10
CA ALA A 424 -6.24 0.15 -12.95
C ALA A 424 -6.99 -0.29 -11.69
N ALA A 425 -8.29 -0.55 -11.82
CA ALA A 425 -9.09 -1.08 -10.73
C ALA A 425 -8.58 -2.46 -10.27
N PHE A 426 -8.26 -3.35 -11.20
CA PHE A 426 -7.70 -4.67 -10.88
C PHE A 426 -6.35 -4.57 -10.16
N CYS A 427 -5.42 -3.76 -10.66
CA CYS A 427 -4.11 -3.52 -10.03
C CYS A 427 -4.25 -2.89 -8.64
N THR A 428 -5.20 -1.97 -8.47
CA THR A 428 -5.54 -1.36 -7.18
C THR A 428 -6.02 -2.43 -6.20
N LEU A 429 -6.97 -3.27 -6.61
CA LEU A 429 -7.49 -4.36 -5.79
C LEU A 429 -6.37 -5.32 -5.37
N LEU A 430 -5.55 -5.75 -6.33
CA LEU A 430 -4.45 -6.67 -6.07
C LEU A 430 -3.44 -6.06 -5.09
N SER A 431 -3.10 -4.78 -5.26
CA SER A 431 -2.18 -4.07 -4.36
C SER A 431 -2.73 -3.98 -2.93
N VAL A 432 -4.03 -3.70 -2.80
CA VAL A 432 -4.70 -3.63 -1.49
C VAL A 432 -4.75 -5.00 -0.82
N VAL A 433 -5.09 -6.06 -1.56
CA VAL A 433 -5.17 -7.43 -1.04
C VAL A 433 -3.79 -7.97 -0.65
N ALA A 434 -2.77 -7.69 -1.46
CA ALA A 434 -1.39 -8.10 -1.20
C ALA A 434 -0.68 -7.22 -0.14
N GLY A 435 -1.27 -6.09 0.26
CA GLY A 435 -0.67 -5.17 1.21
C GLY A 435 0.59 -4.48 0.67
N PHE A 436 0.67 -4.24 -0.64
CA PHE A 436 1.84 -3.59 -1.24
C PHE A 436 1.97 -2.14 -0.78
N VAL A 437 3.14 -1.81 -0.25
CA VAL A 437 3.53 -0.45 0.14
C VAL A 437 4.89 -0.15 -0.51
N PRO A 438 4.94 0.75 -1.52
CA PRO A 438 3.83 1.49 -2.10
C PRO A 438 2.90 0.58 -2.92
N GLY A 439 1.61 0.91 -3.01
CA GLY A 439 0.72 0.15 -3.90
C GLY A 439 0.77 0.67 -5.34
N TYR A 440 0.34 -0.18 -6.27
CA TYR A 440 0.54 0.00 -7.70
C TYR A 440 -0.80 0.20 -8.44
N VAL A 441 -0.95 1.34 -9.12
CA VAL A 441 -2.03 1.57 -10.10
C VAL A 441 -1.43 1.65 -11.49
N PHE A 442 -1.84 0.74 -12.38
CA PHE A 442 -1.44 0.74 -13.79
C PHE A 442 -2.66 0.78 -14.71
N GLY A 443 -2.54 1.43 -15.87
CA GLY A 443 -3.61 1.46 -16.88
C GLY A 443 -4.45 2.74 -16.89
N LEU A 444 -4.11 3.75 -16.08
CA LEU A 444 -4.70 5.08 -16.17
C LEU A 444 -4.21 5.82 -17.42
N ILE A 445 -4.78 5.47 -18.58
CA ILE A 445 -4.39 5.99 -19.89
C ILE A 445 -5.56 6.79 -20.48
N ALA A 446 -5.32 8.07 -20.72
CA ALA A 446 -6.22 8.96 -21.44
C ALA A 446 -5.42 9.83 -22.41
N GLY A 447 -5.96 10.07 -23.61
CA GLY A 447 -5.27 10.84 -24.65
C GLY A 447 -6.19 11.18 -25.82
N TYR A 448 -5.68 11.90 -26.82
CA TYR A 448 -6.46 12.19 -28.02
C TYR A 448 -6.41 11.01 -28.99
N ALA A 449 -7.59 10.56 -29.43
CA ALA A 449 -7.74 9.60 -30.52
C ALA A 449 -8.49 10.27 -31.68
N THR A 450 -8.14 9.93 -32.91
CA THR A 450 -8.85 10.40 -34.10
C THR A 450 -10.25 9.79 -34.15
N ALA A 451 -11.29 10.63 -34.30
CA ALA A 451 -12.69 10.23 -34.16
C ALA A 451 -13.13 9.09 -35.10
N ASP A 452 -12.54 9.00 -36.30
CA ASP A 452 -12.97 8.07 -37.35
C ASP A 452 -11.95 6.96 -37.65
N GLY A 453 -10.96 6.74 -36.79
CA GLY A 453 -9.87 5.78 -37.05
C GLY A 453 -8.97 6.15 -38.25
N ALA A 454 -9.22 7.31 -38.88
CA ALA A 454 -8.38 7.88 -39.90
C ALA A 454 -6.99 8.16 -39.32
N ARG A 455 -5.96 7.46 -39.83
CA ARG A 455 -4.57 7.77 -39.49
C ARG A 455 -4.25 9.18 -39.98
N ARG A 456 -3.94 10.10 -39.06
CA ARG A 456 -3.24 11.33 -39.43
C ARG A 456 -1.89 10.94 -40.02
N ARG A 457 -1.61 11.42 -41.23
CA ARG A 457 -0.28 11.34 -41.83
C ARG A 457 0.51 12.56 -41.34
N LEU A 458 1.05 12.48 -40.13
CA LEU A 458 2.13 13.37 -39.71
C LEU A 458 3.44 12.79 -40.26
N SER A 459 4.37 13.65 -40.66
CA SER A 459 5.75 13.21 -40.86
C SER A 459 6.31 12.73 -39.53
N ASP A 460 7.14 11.67 -39.54
CA ASP A 460 7.86 11.17 -38.36
C ASP A 460 8.59 12.30 -37.61
N ALA A 461 9.08 13.31 -38.35
CA ALA A 461 9.73 14.47 -37.76
C ALA A 461 8.76 15.37 -36.97
N ASP A 462 7.56 15.62 -37.49
CA ASP A 462 6.56 16.45 -36.82
C ASP A 462 5.92 15.73 -35.64
N GLU A 463 5.79 14.41 -35.73
CA GLU A 463 5.39 13.59 -34.60
C GLU A 463 6.41 13.68 -33.46
N GLY A 464 7.70 13.51 -33.75
CA GLY A 464 8.79 13.68 -32.77
C GLY A 464 8.81 15.09 -32.14
N ARG A 465 8.65 16.15 -32.94
CA ARG A 465 8.57 17.54 -32.44
C ARG A 465 7.34 17.77 -31.56
N SER A 466 6.19 17.20 -31.89
CA SER A 466 4.97 17.35 -31.10
C SER A 466 5.13 16.71 -29.71
N VAL A 467 5.74 15.52 -29.65
CA VAL A 467 6.06 14.83 -28.39
C VAL A 467 7.05 15.67 -27.58
N LEU A 468 8.13 16.17 -28.20
CA LEU A 468 9.09 17.03 -27.51
C LEU A 468 8.40 18.26 -26.89
N ALA A 469 7.53 18.95 -27.64
CA ALA A 469 6.82 20.12 -27.16
C ALA A 469 5.89 19.77 -25.97
N GLY A 470 5.14 18.67 -26.07
CA GLY A 470 4.30 18.18 -24.97
C GLY A 470 5.11 17.83 -23.73
N THR A 471 6.23 17.13 -23.91
CA THR A 471 7.17 16.77 -22.84
C THR A 471 7.77 17.99 -22.16
N LEU A 472 8.27 18.96 -22.92
CA LEU A 472 8.86 20.19 -22.37
C LEU A 472 7.81 21.02 -21.61
N CYS A 473 6.59 21.11 -22.14
CA CYS A 473 5.51 21.82 -21.46
C CYS A 473 5.10 21.14 -20.15
N LEU A 474 4.93 19.82 -20.16
CA LEU A 474 4.60 19.07 -18.94
C LEU A 474 5.74 19.12 -17.91
N LEU A 475 7.00 19.02 -18.36
CA LEU A 475 8.17 19.16 -17.50
C LEU A 475 8.23 20.55 -16.86
N ALA A 476 7.97 21.62 -17.64
CA ALA A 476 7.91 22.97 -17.12
C ALA A 476 6.81 23.11 -16.05
N VAL A 477 5.61 22.58 -16.30
CA VAL A 477 4.52 22.58 -15.29
C VAL A 477 4.91 21.82 -14.04
N ALA A 478 5.57 20.65 -14.18
CA ALA A 478 6.06 19.87 -13.05
C ALA A 478 7.06 20.68 -12.19
N LEU A 479 8.07 21.26 -12.83
CA LEU A 479 9.12 22.03 -12.14
C LEU A 479 8.56 23.31 -11.52
N LEU A 480 7.65 24.01 -12.21
CA LEU A 480 6.97 25.18 -11.66
C LEU A 480 6.11 24.82 -10.44
N ALA A 481 5.39 23.69 -10.50
CA ALA A 481 4.63 23.21 -9.35
C ALA A 481 5.54 22.89 -8.16
N TRP A 482 6.68 22.24 -8.42
CA TRP A 482 7.67 21.91 -7.41
C TRP A 482 8.32 23.15 -6.77
N VAL A 483 8.71 24.14 -7.57
CA VAL A 483 9.25 25.42 -7.06
C VAL A 483 8.18 26.21 -6.28
N ALA A 484 6.91 26.12 -6.69
CA ALA A 484 5.81 26.77 -5.98
C ALA A 484 5.56 26.19 -4.58
N LEU A 485 5.95 24.94 -4.31
CA LEU A 485 5.84 24.32 -2.98
C LEU A 485 6.64 25.05 -1.89
N GLU A 486 7.68 25.81 -2.26
CA GLU A 486 8.42 26.62 -1.29
C GLU A 486 7.52 27.68 -0.62
N ARG A 487 6.52 28.18 -1.36
CA ARG A 487 5.63 29.25 -0.91
C ARG A 487 4.43 28.78 -0.09
N THR A 488 4.14 27.48 -0.08
CA THR A 488 2.98 26.92 0.63
C THR A 488 3.31 26.45 2.04
N HIS A 489 4.57 26.56 2.48
CA HIS A 489 5.08 25.86 3.67
C HIS A 489 4.49 26.28 5.02
N ASP A 490 4.16 27.55 5.21
CA ASP A 490 3.64 28.07 6.48
C ASP A 490 2.11 28.16 6.51
N GLY A 491 1.44 27.70 5.45
CA GLY A 491 0.00 27.79 5.32
C GLY A 491 -0.73 26.88 6.29
N THR A 492 -1.22 27.42 7.40
CA THR A 492 -2.11 26.67 8.32
C THR A 492 -3.56 26.58 7.82
N TRP A 493 -3.98 27.55 7.00
CA TRP A 493 -5.29 27.59 6.34
C TRP A 493 -5.52 26.49 5.31
N LEU A 494 -6.77 26.01 5.28
CA LEU A 494 -7.21 24.91 4.43
C LEU A 494 -6.91 25.11 2.92
N PRO A 495 -7.13 26.30 2.32
CA PRO A 495 -6.89 26.49 0.89
C PRO A 495 -5.42 26.31 0.49
N VAL A 496 -4.46 26.76 1.31
CA VAL A 496 -3.04 26.55 0.99
C VAL A 496 -2.60 25.12 1.22
N ARG A 497 -3.15 24.41 2.20
CA ARG A 497 -2.91 22.97 2.32
C ARG A 497 -3.45 22.19 1.13
N MET A 498 -4.62 22.60 0.61
CA MET A 498 -5.16 22.03 -0.61
C MET A 498 -4.27 22.34 -1.81
N LEU A 499 -3.79 23.58 -1.92
CA LEU A 499 -2.85 23.99 -2.97
C LEU A 499 -1.54 23.18 -2.88
N ASP A 500 -0.99 22.99 -1.69
CA ASP A 500 0.20 22.17 -1.43
C ASP A 500 0.01 20.73 -1.90
N ALA A 501 -1.14 20.13 -1.57
CA ALA A 501 -1.52 18.79 -2.03
C ALA A 501 -1.66 18.72 -3.56
N VAL A 502 -2.27 19.73 -4.20
CA VAL A 502 -2.42 19.82 -5.65
C VAL A 502 -1.06 19.96 -6.34
N LEU A 503 -0.21 20.88 -5.88
CA LEU A 503 1.12 21.12 -6.45
C LEU A 503 2.00 19.87 -6.33
N SER A 504 1.96 19.21 -5.16
CA SER A 504 2.64 17.94 -4.90
C SER A 504 2.17 16.83 -5.83
N ALA A 505 0.85 16.68 -5.98
CA ALA A 505 0.26 15.68 -6.87
C ALA A 505 0.59 15.94 -8.34
N VAL A 506 0.55 17.21 -8.79
CA VAL A 506 0.90 17.61 -10.16
C VAL A 506 2.36 17.29 -10.43
N PHE A 507 3.28 17.66 -9.54
CA PHE A 507 4.70 17.35 -9.69
C PHE A 507 4.94 15.83 -9.77
N LEU A 508 4.40 15.08 -8.81
CA LEU A 508 4.57 13.63 -8.73
C LEU A 508 4.03 12.92 -9.97
N LEU A 509 2.79 13.20 -10.38
CA LEU A 509 2.17 12.57 -11.55
C LEU A 509 2.86 13.00 -12.85
N SER A 510 3.24 14.27 -13.00
CA SER A 510 3.89 14.75 -14.22
C SER A 510 5.26 14.11 -14.42
N VAL A 511 6.11 14.06 -13.39
CA VAL A 511 7.41 13.39 -13.45
C VAL A 511 7.24 11.90 -13.76
N GLN A 512 6.28 11.24 -13.10
CA GLN A 512 5.97 9.83 -13.34
C GLN A 512 5.50 9.58 -14.79
N THR A 513 4.59 10.41 -15.30
CA THR A 513 4.10 10.34 -16.68
C THR A 513 5.24 10.52 -17.68
N LEU A 514 6.18 11.43 -17.43
CA LEU A 514 7.33 11.62 -18.30
C LEU A 514 8.28 10.43 -18.28
N VAL A 515 8.63 9.91 -17.10
CA VAL A 515 9.53 8.75 -16.97
C VAL A 515 8.96 7.53 -17.67
N PHE A 516 7.68 7.21 -17.45
CA PHE A 516 7.09 6.03 -18.08
C PHE A 516 6.71 6.27 -19.54
N GLY A 517 6.18 7.45 -19.89
CA GLY A 517 5.75 7.79 -21.25
C GLY A 517 6.90 7.92 -22.26
N LEU A 518 8.11 8.24 -21.80
CA LEU A 518 9.30 8.39 -22.64
C LEU A 518 10.15 7.13 -22.75
N ILE A 519 9.76 6.01 -22.13
CA ILE A 519 10.41 4.73 -22.38
C ILE A 519 10.23 4.40 -23.88
N PRO A 520 11.29 4.03 -24.61
CA PRO A 520 11.27 3.92 -26.06
C PRO A 520 10.63 2.60 -26.57
N LEU A 521 9.43 2.26 -26.07
CA LEU A 521 8.64 1.11 -26.51
C LEU A 521 7.75 1.49 -27.71
N HIS A 522 7.42 0.51 -28.57
CA HIS A 522 6.72 0.73 -29.85
C HIS A 522 5.37 1.46 -29.71
N MET A 523 4.70 1.36 -28.55
CA MET A 523 3.39 2.00 -28.29
C MET A 523 3.48 3.31 -27.49
N MET A 524 4.69 3.75 -27.15
CA MET A 524 4.91 4.92 -26.30
C MET A 524 5.54 6.06 -27.09
N ASP A 525 5.31 7.28 -26.62
CA ASP A 525 5.77 8.49 -27.29
C ASP A 525 7.29 8.62 -27.28
N GLY A 526 7.97 7.98 -26.31
CA GLY A 526 9.43 7.89 -26.26
C GLY A 526 10.06 7.34 -27.55
N ARG A 527 9.42 6.35 -28.21
CA ARG A 527 9.95 5.77 -29.46
C ARG A 527 9.92 6.76 -30.62
N ARG A 528 8.86 7.56 -30.71
CA ARG A 528 8.69 8.60 -31.74
C ARG A 528 9.75 9.68 -31.59
N LEU A 529 9.97 10.12 -30.35
CA LEU A 529 11.01 11.11 -30.05
C LEU A 529 12.42 10.58 -30.32
N LEU A 530 12.70 9.33 -29.93
CA LEU A 530 13.98 8.67 -30.17
C LEU A 530 14.28 8.49 -31.67
N ALA A 531 13.26 8.15 -32.46
CA ALA A 531 13.37 7.96 -33.91
C ALA A 531 13.69 9.28 -34.62
N TRP A 532 13.13 10.39 -34.16
CA TRP A 532 13.40 11.72 -34.72
C TRP A 532 14.75 12.29 -34.26
N SER A 533 15.04 12.29 -32.96
CA SER A 533 16.27 12.85 -32.40
C SER A 533 16.68 12.16 -31.10
N ARG A 534 17.66 11.26 -31.21
CA ARG A 534 18.31 10.61 -30.06
C ARG A 534 18.80 11.59 -28.98
N PRO A 535 19.48 12.70 -29.30
CA PRO A 535 19.92 13.63 -28.26
C PRO A 535 18.74 14.37 -27.60
N ALA A 536 17.69 14.72 -28.35
CA ALA A 536 16.51 15.36 -27.76
C ALA A 536 15.81 14.41 -26.77
N TRP A 537 15.60 13.15 -27.17
CA TRP A 537 15.06 12.11 -26.30
C TRP A 537 15.93 11.92 -25.05
N LEU A 538 17.25 11.73 -25.22
CA LEU A 538 18.16 11.49 -24.12
C LEU A 538 18.16 12.65 -23.14
N GLY A 539 18.16 13.90 -23.63
CA GLY A 539 18.13 15.10 -22.80
C GLY A 539 16.89 15.17 -21.92
N VAL A 540 15.70 15.09 -22.51
CA VAL A 540 14.44 15.21 -21.72
C VAL A 540 14.20 13.99 -20.84
N TYR A 541 14.58 12.79 -21.29
CA TYR A 541 14.44 11.57 -20.51
C TYR A 541 15.39 11.55 -19.31
N ALA A 542 16.65 11.95 -19.50
CA ALA A 542 17.62 12.04 -18.41
C ALA A 542 17.14 13.01 -17.33
N VAL A 543 16.60 14.18 -17.70
CA VAL A 543 16.03 15.14 -16.73
C VAL A 543 14.84 14.52 -15.99
N ALA A 544 13.89 13.90 -16.70
CA ALA A 544 12.74 13.26 -16.05
C ALA A 544 13.14 12.15 -15.07
N VAL A 545 14.10 11.30 -15.45
CA VAL A 545 14.62 10.23 -14.59
C VAL A 545 15.38 10.78 -13.39
N ILE A 546 16.22 11.81 -13.58
CA ILE A 546 16.91 12.47 -12.47
C ILE A 546 15.88 13.07 -11.51
N CYS A 547 14.88 13.79 -11.99
CA CYS A 547 13.79 14.30 -11.14
C CYS A 547 13.11 13.17 -10.37
N PHE A 548 12.77 12.07 -11.04
CA PHE A 548 12.13 10.93 -10.38
C PHE A 548 13.02 10.28 -9.31
N VAL A 549 14.25 9.92 -9.65
CA VAL A 549 15.13 9.19 -8.73
C VAL A 549 15.65 10.11 -7.63
N HIS A 550 16.12 11.31 -7.98
CA HIS A 550 16.66 12.24 -7.01
C HIS A 550 15.59 12.77 -6.06
N LEU A 551 14.45 13.19 -6.60
CA LEU A 551 13.44 13.91 -5.81
C LEU A 551 12.38 12.98 -5.22
N LEU A 552 11.94 11.94 -5.95
CA LEU A 552 10.83 11.08 -5.51
C LEU A 552 11.28 9.76 -4.87
N VAL A 553 12.48 9.25 -5.19
CA VAL A 553 12.99 7.98 -4.65
C VAL A 553 13.97 8.19 -3.51
N LEU A 554 15.07 8.93 -3.73
CA LEU A 554 16.17 9.02 -2.78
C LEU A 554 15.94 10.05 -1.67
N ASN A 555 15.43 11.24 -2.01
CA ASN A 555 15.26 12.34 -1.06
C ASN A 555 13.83 12.48 -0.53
N ARG A 556 13.05 11.39 -0.54
CA ARG A 556 11.70 11.35 0.00
C ARG A 556 11.76 11.44 1.54
N ARG A 557 11.00 12.36 2.15
CA ARG A 557 11.16 12.67 3.59
C ARG A 557 10.85 11.49 4.53
N ASP A 558 9.97 10.58 4.12
CA ASP A 558 9.64 9.36 4.86
C ASP A 558 10.78 8.32 4.82
N VAL A 559 11.45 8.19 3.68
CA VAL A 559 12.65 7.35 3.50
C VAL A 559 13.81 7.86 4.37
N LEU A 560 14.00 9.19 4.43
CA LEU A 560 14.99 9.84 5.30
C LEU A 560 14.68 9.63 6.80
N ARG A 561 13.40 9.49 7.18
CA ARG A 561 12.96 9.39 8.58
C ARG A 561 12.86 7.96 9.13
N ARG A 562 12.49 6.96 8.31
CA ARG A 562 12.18 5.59 8.77
C ARG A 562 13.21 4.54 8.38
N GLY A 563 14.26 4.91 7.64
CA GLY A 563 15.26 3.98 7.12
C GLY A 563 14.80 3.29 5.83
N THR A 564 15.75 3.09 4.92
CA THR A 564 15.55 2.67 3.53
C THR A 564 15.18 1.20 3.34
N ALA A 565 15.49 0.31 4.29
CA ALA A 565 15.57 -1.12 4.02
C ALA A 565 14.23 -1.82 3.67
N PRO A 566 13.14 -1.70 4.45
CA PRO A 566 11.95 -2.54 4.21
C PRO A 566 11.13 -2.10 2.98
N ALA A 567 10.98 -0.80 2.73
CA ALA A 567 10.24 -0.29 1.55
C ALA A 567 11.03 -0.49 0.24
N PHE A 568 12.36 -0.42 0.32
CA PHE A 568 13.20 -0.73 -0.82
C PHE A 568 13.18 -2.23 -1.14
N ALA A 569 13.19 -3.09 -0.11
CA ALA A 569 13.10 -4.54 -0.30
C ALA A 569 11.77 -4.96 -0.94
N SER A 570 10.63 -4.41 -0.53
CA SER A 570 9.33 -4.71 -1.15
C SER A 570 9.28 -4.28 -2.63
N THR A 571 9.80 -3.09 -2.92
CA THR A 571 9.89 -2.56 -4.29
C THR A 571 10.81 -3.42 -5.15
N LEU A 572 11.98 -3.79 -4.63
CA LEU A 572 12.95 -4.64 -5.31
C LEU A 572 12.38 -6.04 -5.55
N ALA A 573 11.73 -6.65 -4.56
CA ALA A 573 11.08 -7.94 -4.69
C ALA A 573 10.01 -7.94 -5.79
N LEU A 574 9.22 -6.86 -5.90
CA LEU A 574 8.22 -6.74 -6.95
C LEU A 574 8.85 -6.60 -8.34
N PHE A 575 9.93 -5.83 -8.48
CA PHE A 575 10.64 -5.74 -9.76
C PHE A 575 11.34 -7.05 -10.15
N ILE A 576 11.95 -7.76 -9.19
CA ILE A 576 12.51 -9.09 -9.43
C ILE A 576 11.40 -10.06 -9.82
N GLY A 577 10.26 -10.04 -9.14
CA GLY A 577 9.09 -10.85 -9.47
C GLY A 577 8.55 -10.55 -10.86
N PHE A 578 8.45 -9.26 -11.23
CA PHE A 578 8.09 -8.85 -12.59
C PHE A 578 9.10 -9.34 -13.63
N GLY A 579 10.40 -9.24 -13.33
CA GLY A 579 11.47 -9.79 -14.16
C GLY A 579 11.34 -11.30 -14.37
N ALA A 580 11.11 -12.05 -13.30
CA ALA A 580 10.93 -13.49 -13.35
C ALA A 580 9.67 -13.89 -14.14
N LEU A 581 8.54 -13.21 -13.93
CA LEU A 581 7.31 -13.44 -14.69
C LEU A 581 7.49 -13.10 -16.17
N SER A 582 8.21 -12.02 -16.48
CA SER A 582 8.53 -11.61 -17.86
C SER A 582 9.36 -12.68 -18.57
N LEU A 583 10.38 -13.22 -17.90
CA LEU A 583 11.21 -14.30 -18.43
C LEU A 583 10.43 -15.60 -18.56
N ALA A 584 9.57 -15.94 -17.60
CA ALA A 584 8.72 -17.12 -17.66
C ALA A 584 7.70 -17.03 -18.82
N PHE A 585 7.12 -15.86 -19.03
CA PHE A 585 6.21 -15.59 -20.14
C PHE A 585 6.92 -15.74 -21.50
N TRP A 586 8.12 -15.18 -21.63
CA TRP A 586 8.95 -15.39 -22.82
C TRP A 586 9.32 -16.86 -23.01
N ALA A 587 9.77 -17.54 -21.96
CA ALA A 587 10.16 -18.95 -22.00
C ALA A 587 9.00 -19.85 -22.41
N TYR A 588 7.78 -19.56 -21.94
CA TYR A 588 6.57 -20.28 -22.31
C TYR A 588 6.35 -20.29 -23.84
N PHE A 589 6.45 -19.14 -24.50
CA PHE A 589 6.31 -19.06 -25.96
C PHE A 589 7.52 -19.64 -26.69
N ARG A 590 8.72 -19.49 -26.13
CA ARG A 590 9.96 -19.97 -26.75
C ARG A 590 10.05 -21.50 -26.80
N TYR A 591 9.57 -22.19 -25.77
CA TYR A 591 9.72 -23.65 -25.62
C TYR A 591 8.47 -24.45 -26.00
N ARG A 592 7.38 -23.79 -26.40
CA ARG A 592 6.18 -24.50 -26.84
C ARG A 592 6.38 -25.08 -28.25
N PRO A 593 6.02 -26.35 -28.51
CA PRO A 593 6.13 -26.93 -29.84
C PRO A 593 5.20 -26.20 -30.83
N PRO A 594 5.63 -25.99 -32.10
CA PRO A 594 4.81 -25.36 -33.12
C PRO A 594 3.46 -26.08 -33.24
N GLN A 595 2.38 -25.31 -33.26
CA GLN A 595 1.07 -25.88 -33.55
C GLN A 595 1.11 -26.44 -34.98
N PRO A 596 0.67 -27.69 -35.22
CA PRO A 596 0.60 -28.23 -36.57
C PRO A 596 -0.18 -27.27 -37.46
N ALA A 597 0.41 -26.85 -38.57
CA ALA A 597 -0.26 -25.98 -39.52
C ALA A 597 -1.62 -26.61 -39.89
N PRO A 598 -2.71 -25.83 -39.97
CA PRO A 598 -3.97 -26.32 -40.49
C PRO A 598 -3.68 -27.00 -41.83
N ALA A 599 -4.13 -28.26 -41.99
CA ALA A 599 -3.97 -28.97 -43.25
C ALA A 599 -4.44 -28.07 -44.39
N ASP A 600 -3.60 -27.92 -45.42
CA ASP A 600 -3.92 -27.07 -46.55
C ASP A 600 -5.34 -27.41 -47.03
N PRO A 601 -6.22 -26.41 -47.23
CA PRO A 601 -7.54 -26.68 -47.78
C PRO A 601 -7.35 -27.46 -49.09
N PRO A 602 -8.14 -28.52 -49.32
CA PRO A 602 -8.00 -29.35 -50.51
C PRO A 602 -7.98 -28.43 -51.73
N ALA A 603 -6.98 -28.63 -52.59
CA ALA A 603 -6.77 -27.81 -53.77
C ALA A 603 -8.11 -27.67 -54.52
N PRO A 604 -8.53 -26.43 -54.87
CA PRO A 604 -9.76 -26.25 -55.62
C PRO A 604 -9.71 -27.14 -56.88
N PRO A 605 -10.83 -27.81 -57.24
CA PRO A 605 -10.86 -28.70 -58.38
C PRO A 605 -10.34 -27.96 -59.62
N ALA A 606 -9.45 -28.62 -60.36
CA ALA A 606 -8.85 -28.06 -61.56
C ALA A 606 -9.95 -27.52 -62.48
N PRO A 607 -9.81 -26.30 -63.03
CA PRO A 607 -10.75 -25.78 -63.99
C PRO A 607 -10.88 -26.77 -65.15
N PRO A 608 -12.09 -27.04 -65.66
CA PRO A 608 -12.29 -27.97 -66.77
C PRO A 608 -11.48 -27.53 -67.98
N ASP A 609 -10.80 -28.49 -68.62
CA ASP A 609 -9.98 -28.23 -69.80
C ASP A 609 -10.79 -27.47 -70.85
N PRO A 610 -10.23 -26.39 -71.44
CA PRO A 610 -10.89 -25.69 -72.53
C PRO A 610 -11.15 -26.68 -73.67
N PRO A 611 -12.34 -26.65 -74.30
CA PRO A 611 -12.69 -27.58 -75.36
C PRO A 611 -11.64 -27.49 -76.48
N ALA A 612 -11.13 -28.65 -76.88
CA ALA A 612 -10.14 -28.78 -77.94
C ALA A 612 -10.65 -28.07 -79.20
N VAL A 613 -10.00 -26.95 -79.55
CA VAL A 613 -10.23 -26.26 -80.81
C VAL A 613 -9.64 -27.15 -81.90
N THR A 614 -10.49 -27.99 -82.50
CA THR A 614 -10.19 -28.70 -83.74
C THR A 614 -10.06 -27.66 -84.84
N GLY A 615 -8.82 -27.19 -85.04
CA GLY A 615 -8.41 -26.41 -86.20
C GLY A 615 -8.62 -27.23 -87.46
N SER A 616 -9.77 -27.04 -88.09
CA SER A 616 -9.93 -27.22 -89.52
C SER A 616 -9.57 -25.88 -90.16
N GLN A 617 -8.52 -25.86 -90.96
CA GLN A 617 -8.36 -24.83 -91.98
C GLN A 617 -7.86 -25.44 -93.29
N PRO A 618 -8.27 -24.80 -94.41
CA PRO A 618 -8.47 -25.39 -95.73
C PRO A 618 -7.21 -25.53 -96.60
#